data_AF-A0A842YGF5-F1
#
_entry.id   AF-A0A842YGF5-F1
#
_cell.length_a   1.000
_cell.length_b   1.000
_cell.length_c   1.000
_cell.angle_alpha   90.00
_cell.angle_beta   90.00
_cell.angle_gamma   90.00
#
_symmetry.space_group_name_H-M   'P 1'
#
loop_
_entity.id
_entity.type
_entity.pdbx_description
1 polymer ?
#
loop_
_entity_poly.entity_id
_entity_poly.type
_entity_poly.pdbx_seq_one_letter_code
_entity_poly.pdbx_strand_id
1 'polypeptide(L)'
;DVNEKQLLSVIEGEDVRLIVSVIGGQGFVFGRGNQQISPKIIRKIGRGNIIIVATPEKLASLRGHPLRVDTGDSELDEELKGYYKVHTGYGRRTLYKVA
;
A
#
# COMPACT_ATOMS: atom_id res chain seq x y z
N ASP A 1 -18.45 -7.25 2.13
CA ASP A 1 -17.81 -6.18 1.34
C ASP A 1 -18.56 -4.88 1.46
N VAL A 2 -17.83 -3.78 1.66
CA VAL A 2 -18.36 -2.41 1.62
C VAL A 2 -17.86 -1.74 0.35
N ASN A 3 -18.70 -0.98 -0.35
CA ASN A 3 -18.22 -0.21 -1.49
C ASN A 3 -17.40 1.02 -1.05
N GLU A 4 -16.78 1.72 -2.00
CA GLU A 4 -16.01 2.94 -1.74
C GLU A 4 -16.78 3.97 -0.90
N LYS A 5 -18.05 4.21 -1.22
CA LYS A 5 -18.87 5.22 -0.52
C LYS A 5 -19.09 4.86 0.94
N GLN A 6 -19.37 3.58 1.21
CA GLN A 6 -19.54 3.07 2.56
C GLN A 6 -18.21 3.13 3.34
N LEU A 7 -17.09 2.75 2.70
CA LEU A 7 -15.78 2.82 3.33
C LEU A 7 -15.39 4.27 3.65
N LEU A 8 -15.67 5.21 2.75
CA LEU A 8 -15.48 6.65 2.98
C LEU A 8 -16.27 7.15 4.20
N SER A 9 -17.53 6.72 4.35
CA SER A 9 -18.33 7.05 5.54
C SER A 9 -17.75 6.48 6.83
N VAL A 10 -17.19 5.27 6.78
CA VAL A 10 -16.60 4.60 7.96
C VAL A 10 -15.31 5.28 8.41
N ILE A 11 -14.51 5.80 7.49
CA ILE A 11 -13.22 6.44 7.80
C ILE A 11 -13.33 7.96 8.02
N GLU A 12 -14.53 8.54 7.91
CA GLU A 12 -14.75 9.97 8.06
C GLU A 12 -14.53 10.41 9.53
N GLY A 13 -13.56 11.28 9.77
CA GLY A 13 -13.27 11.81 11.12
C GLY A 13 -12.48 10.87 12.03
N GLU A 14 -12.10 9.70 11.54
CA GLU A 14 -11.37 8.68 12.30
C GLU A 14 -9.86 8.69 12.01
N ASP A 15 -9.05 8.27 12.99
CA ASP A 15 -7.61 8.01 12.77
C ASP A 15 -7.43 6.60 12.20
N VAL A 16 -7.21 6.54 10.88
CA VAL A 16 -7.23 5.29 10.11
C VAL A 16 -5.85 4.92 9.61
N ARG A 17 -5.47 3.66 9.79
CA ARG A 17 -4.26 3.06 9.22
C ARG A 17 -4.61 1.97 8.22
N LEU A 18 -3.94 2.01 7.07
CA LEU A 18 -4.11 1.04 6.00
C LEU A 18 -2.99 0.00 6.03
N ILE A 19 -3.34 -1.22 6.41
CA ILE A 19 -2.39 -2.34 6.42
C ILE A 19 -2.55 -3.15 5.13
N VAL A 20 -1.51 -3.17 4.30
CA VAL A 20 -1.52 -3.85 2.99
C VAL A 20 -0.35 -4.81 2.87
N SER A 21 -0.58 -5.94 2.20
CA SER A 21 0.49 -6.91 1.92
C SER A 21 0.98 -6.83 0.48
N VAL A 22 2.26 -7.08 0.26
CA VAL A 22 2.83 -7.17 -1.09
C VAL A 22 2.29 -8.39 -1.83
N ILE A 23 1.87 -8.19 -3.08
CA ILE A 23 1.51 -9.26 -4.03
C ILE A 23 2.82 -9.89 -4.53
N GLY A 24 3.05 -11.15 -4.14
CA GLY A 24 4.30 -11.88 -4.43
C GLY A 24 4.55 -12.05 -5.93
N GLY A 25 5.83 -12.06 -6.33
CA GLY A 25 6.26 -12.23 -7.73
C GLY A 25 6.15 -10.98 -8.62
N GLN A 26 5.13 -10.14 -8.42
CA GLN A 26 4.94 -8.90 -9.21
C GLN A 26 5.33 -7.63 -8.44
N GLY A 27 5.28 -7.67 -7.10
CA GLY A 27 5.71 -6.57 -6.24
C GLY A 27 4.70 -5.44 -6.09
N PHE A 28 3.45 -5.61 -6.54
CA PHE A 28 2.42 -4.58 -6.36
C PHE A 28 1.99 -4.46 -4.90
N VAL A 29 1.90 -3.22 -4.42
CA VAL A 29 1.29 -2.83 -3.14
C VAL A 29 -0.15 -2.37 -3.37
N PHE A 30 -0.35 -1.57 -4.42
CA PHE A 30 -1.65 -1.16 -4.92
C PHE A 30 -1.75 -1.51 -6.40
N GLY A 31 -2.89 -2.03 -6.82
CA GLY A 31 -3.21 -2.34 -8.21
C GLY A 31 -4.68 -2.07 -8.50
N ARG A 32 -5.07 -2.13 -9.78
CA ARG A 32 -6.41 -1.74 -10.26
C ARG A 32 -7.57 -2.61 -9.82
N GLY A 33 -7.31 -3.78 -9.24
CA GLY A 33 -8.32 -4.80 -8.93
C GLY A 33 -9.14 -4.55 -7.66
N ASN A 34 -8.63 -3.75 -6.72
CA ASN A 34 -9.30 -3.50 -5.43
C ASN A 34 -9.95 -2.11 -5.40
N GLN A 35 -11.02 -1.94 -6.17
CA GLN A 35 -11.68 -0.64 -6.36
C GLN A 35 -12.30 -0.06 -5.07
N GLN A 36 -12.46 -0.87 -4.01
CA GLN A 36 -12.91 -0.38 -2.70
C GLN A 36 -11.87 0.54 -2.06
N ILE A 37 -10.58 0.33 -2.33
CA ILE A 37 -9.49 1.19 -1.84
C ILE A 37 -9.08 2.10 -3.00
N SER A 38 -9.98 3.04 -3.30
CA SER A 38 -9.82 4.01 -4.38
C SER A 38 -8.72 5.03 -4.08
N PRO A 39 -8.24 5.77 -5.10
CA PRO A 39 -7.33 6.90 -4.90
C PRO A 39 -7.83 7.91 -3.85
N LYS A 40 -9.14 8.14 -3.80
CA LYS A 40 -9.76 9.06 -2.83
C LYS A 40 -9.59 8.58 -1.39
N ILE A 41 -9.75 7.28 -1.16
CA ILE A 41 -9.55 6.68 0.16
C ILE A 41 -8.07 6.69 0.55
N ILE A 42 -7.18 6.33 -0.37
CA ILE A 42 -5.73 6.31 -0.11
C ILE A 42 -5.24 7.72 0.26
N ARG A 43 -5.64 8.75 -0.48
CA ARG A 43 -5.30 10.15 -0.15
C ARG A 43 -5.85 10.58 1.21
N LYS A 44 -7.09 10.20 1.52
CA LYS A 44 -7.71 10.53 2.81
C LYS A 44 -6.98 9.90 3.99
N ILE A 45 -6.56 8.65 3.86
CA ILE A 45 -5.75 7.95 4.87
C ILE A 45 -4.35 8.59 4.95
N GLY A 46 -3.79 8.94 3.80
CA GLY A 46 -2.49 9.58 3.68
C GLY A 46 -1.34 8.58 3.73
N ARG A 47 -0.29 8.87 2.97
CA ARG A 47 0.89 8.02 2.83
C ARG A 47 1.52 7.59 4.17
N GLY A 48 1.55 8.49 5.15
CA GLY A 48 2.16 8.24 6.46
C GLY A 48 1.46 7.13 7.27
N ASN A 49 0.20 6.84 6.94
CA ASN A 49 -0.64 5.86 7.63
C ASN A 49 -0.73 4.51 6.90
N ILE A 50 0.06 4.34 5.83
CA ILE A 50 0.14 3.08 5.08
C ILE A 50 1.23 2.20 5.69
N ILE A 51 0.83 1.03 6.18
CA ILE A 51 1.70 0.00 6.72
C ILE A 51 1.80 -1.14 5.72
N ILE A 52 2.98 -1.31 5.14
CA ILE A 52 3.26 -2.40 4.21
C ILE A 52 3.80 -3.60 5.00
N VAL A 53 3.19 -4.77 4.81
CA VAL A 53 3.66 -6.05 5.37
C VAL A 53 4.08 -7.00 4.26
N ALA A 54 5.18 -7.71 4.44
CA ALA A 54 5.61 -8.75 3.51
C ALA A 54 6.52 -9.74 4.23
N THR A 55 6.45 -11.03 3.92
CA THR A 55 7.47 -11.94 4.44
C THR A 55 8.83 -11.65 3.79
N PRO A 56 9.96 -12.01 4.44
CA PRO A 56 11.27 -11.88 3.83
C PRO A 56 11.35 -12.58 2.46
N GLU A 57 10.69 -13.73 2.31
CA GLU A 57 10.66 -14.51 1.06
C GLU A 57 9.91 -13.77 -0.04
N LYS A 58 8.78 -13.10 0.28
CA LYS A 58 8.06 -12.26 -0.68
C LYS A 58 8.93 -11.13 -1.21
N LEU A 59 9.68 -10.44 -0.34
CA LEU A 59 10.59 -9.37 -0.78
C LEU A 59 11.78 -9.94 -1.57
N ALA A 60 12.37 -11.04 -1.13
CA ALA A 60 13.47 -11.71 -1.84
C ALA A 60 13.06 -12.15 -3.26
N SER A 61 11.80 -12.58 -3.44
CA SER A 61 11.25 -12.97 -4.75
C SER A 61 11.27 -11.84 -5.78
N LEU A 62 11.33 -10.58 -5.34
CA LEU A 62 11.41 -9.41 -6.22
C LEU A 62 12.81 -9.20 -6.80
N ARG A 63 13.84 -9.93 -6.34
CA ARG A 63 15.22 -9.84 -6.83
C ARG A 63 15.76 -8.41 -6.86
N GLY A 64 15.42 -7.61 -5.83
CA GLY A 64 15.85 -6.21 -5.70
C GLY A 64 15.03 -5.19 -6.52
N HIS A 65 14.04 -5.63 -7.30
CA HIS A 65 13.12 -4.70 -7.97
C HIS A 65 12.27 -3.95 -6.95
N PRO A 66 11.96 -2.66 -7.19
CA PRO A 66 11.10 -1.88 -6.31
C PRO A 66 9.68 -2.48 -6.25
N LEU A 67 8.99 -2.17 -5.16
CA LEU A 67 7.55 -2.35 -5.07
C LEU A 67 6.86 -1.41 -6.05
N ARG A 68 5.72 -1.83 -6.57
CA ARG A 68 4.96 -1.12 -7.60
C ARG A 68 3.63 -0.63 -7.06
N VAL A 69 3.18 0.48 -7.60
CA VAL A 69 1.84 1.03 -7.39
C VAL A 69 1.20 1.31 -8.74
N ASP A 70 -0.09 1.01 -8.83
CA ASP A 70 -0.96 1.40 -9.95
C ASP A 70 -2.37 1.60 -9.36
N THR A 71 -2.61 2.79 -8.82
CA THR A 71 -3.91 3.15 -8.24
C THR A 71 -4.93 3.56 -9.31
N GLY A 72 -4.52 3.62 -10.59
CA GLY A 72 -5.31 4.20 -11.67
C GLY A 72 -5.34 5.73 -11.67
N ASP A 73 -4.51 6.36 -10.85
CA ASP A 73 -4.37 7.81 -10.71
C ASP A 73 -2.88 8.12 -10.66
N SER A 74 -2.36 8.71 -11.73
CA SER A 74 -0.91 8.91 -11.90
C SER A 74 -0.32 9.90 -10.90
N GLU A 75 -1.09 10.88 -10.42
CA GLU A 75 -0.61 11.83 -9.43
C GLU A 75 -0.43 11.13 -8.07
N LEU A 76 -1.40 10.31 -7.68
CA LEU A 76 -1.29 9.50 -6.48
C LEU A 76 -0.16 8.47 -6.57
N ASP A 77 0.02 7.85 -7.73
CA ASP A 77 1.13 6.91 -7.94
C ASP A 77 2.48 7.59 -7.70
N GLU A 78 2.68 8.84 -8.16
CA GLU A 78 3.87 9.64 -7.84
C GLU A 78 3.97 9.99 -6.35
N GLU A 79 2.86 10.41 -5.71
CA GLU A 79 2.81 10.72 -4.27
C GLU A 79 3.24 9.51 -3.40
N LEU A 80 2.95 8.29 -3.87
CA LEU A 80 3.28 7.03 -3.19
C LEU A 80 4.70 6.54 -3.46
N LYS A 81 5.48 7.16 -4.35
CA LYS A 81 6.88 6.73 -4.60
C LYS A 81 7.83 7.07 -3.47
N GLY A 82 8.88 6.27 -3.32
CA GLY A 82 9.95 6.50 -2.36
C GLY A 82 10.09 5.34 -1.38
N TYR A 83 10.69 5.59 -0.22
CA TYR A 83 11.05 4.51 0.69
C TYR A 83 10.00 4.29 1.78
N TYR A 84 9.69 3.02 2.04
CA TYR A 84 8.79 2.57 3.08
C TYR A 84 9.50 1.60 4.01
N LYS A 85 9.12 1.63 5.29
CA LYS A 85 9.52 0.61 6.26
C LYS A 85 8.55 -0.56 6.14
N VAL A 86 8.92 -1.57 5.36
CA VAL A 86 8.11 -2.79 5.20
C VAL A 86 8.30 -3.67 6.44
N HIS A 87 7.20 -4.02 7.08
CA HIS A 87 7.18 -4.94 8.22
C HIS A 87 7.37 -6.38 7.73
N THR A 88 8.49 -7.01 8.14
CA THR A 88 8.91 -8.33 7.67
C THR A 88 8.84 -9.44 8.70
N GLY A 89 8.50 -9.08 9.94
CA GLY A 89 8.31 -10.00 11.04
C GLY A 89 8.13 -9.24 12.35
N TYR A 90 8.04 -9.97 13.46
CA TYR A 90 7.92 -9.35 14.78
C TYR A 90 9.14 -8.48 15.09
N GLY A 91 8.93 -7.18 15.29
CA GLY A 91 9.99 -6.19 15.53
C GLY A 91 10.94 -5.93 14.34
N ARG A 92 10.74 -6.58 13.19
CA ARG A 92 11.62 -6.49 12.02
C ARG A 92 11.00 -5.63 10.93
N ARG A 93 11.80 -4.70 10.39
CA ARG A 93 11.43 -3.83 9.29
C ARG A 93 12.57 -3.75 8.28
N THR A 94 12.24 -3.73 7.00
CA THR A 94 13.17 -3.53 5.89
C THR A 94 12.81 -2.25 5.16
N LEU A 95 13.78 -1.36 4.95
CA LEU A 95 13.57 -0.19 4.10
C LEU A 95 13.51 -0.67 2.64
N TYR A 96 12.41 -0.39 1.94
CA TYR A 96 12.20 -0.85 0.58
C TYR A 96 11.63 0.26 -0.30
N LYS A 97 12.07 0.32 -1.56
CA LYS A 97 11.66 1.35 -2.51
C LYS A 97 10.32 0.98 -3.15
N VAL A 98 9.42 1.95 -3.23
CA VAL A 98 8.23 1.96 -4.10
C VAL A 98 8.54 2.87 -5.28
N ALA A 99 8.27 2.42 -6.50
CA ALA A 99 8.56 3.13 -7.75
C ALA A 99 7.44 2.94 -8.79
#